data_AF-A0A661YY37-F1
#
_entry.id   AF-A0A661YY37-F1
#
_cell.length_a   1.000
_cell.length_b   1.000
_cell.length_c   1.000
_cell.angle_alpha   90.00
_cell.angle_beta   90.00
_cell.angle_gamma   90.00
#
_symmetry.space_group_name_H-M   'P 1'
#
loop_
_entity.id
_entity.type
_entity.pdbx_description
1 polymer ?
#
loop_
_entity_poly.entity_id
_entity_poly.type
_entity_poly.pdbx_seq_one_letter_code
_entity_poly.pdbx_strand_id
1 'polypeptide(L)'
;MYRKFYFILFIITISIFPRQVKAQDINQGFRIGLKIPYTYDVGLFHRFSNRFAIHISSQFITIPFNNVPIEYMNLWGADENITAILDDPFMIGAGVDVGAHYYFGTDNRRYYGGMSIQWMNLLKKDIDDEVINNAFGVDLSSSDYPLGPISKPQSTKPLTLNTNYVNLGVFFGKIIPLYNNPNAELRLEIGINKVIYSHHNLQSDYRYITPVTETTNTELQETMKKYGWFPTINFYFIHKLKN
;
A
#
# COMPACT_ATOMS: atom_id res chain seq x y z
N MET A 1 26.11 -2.16 6.70
CA MET A 1 26.60 -0.75 6.84
C MET A 1 26.26 0.14 5.64
N TYR A 2 26.21 -0.38 4.40
CA TYR A 2 25.89 0.40 3.19
C TYR A 2 24.44 0.93 3.08
N ARG A 3 23.45 0.31 3.73
CA ARG A 3 22.03 0.76 3.68
C ARG A 3 21.78 2.16 4.25
N LYS A 4 22.57 2.61 5.24
CA LYS A 4 22.40 3.95 5.86
C LYS A 4 22.99 5.09 5.00
N PHE A 5 23.94 4.78 4.10
CA PHE A 5 24.64 5.79 3.30
C PHE A 5 23.77 6.31 2.13
N TYR A 6 22.96 5.44 1.51
CA TYR A 6 22.06 5.83 0.42
C TYR A 6 20.89 6.71 0.90
N PHE A 7 20.41 6.51 2.13
CA PHE A 7 19.31 7.30 2.69
C PHE A 7 19.72 8.77 2.91
N ILE A 8 20.95 9.01 3.39
CA ILE A 8 21.48 10.36 3.59
C ILE A 8 21.75 11.07 2.25
N LEU A 9 22.28 10.33 1.25
CA LEU A 9 22.53 10.89 -0.09
C LEU A 9 21.23 11.31 -0.81
N PHE A 10 20.13 10.58 -0.58
CA PHE A 10 18.80 10.89 -1.10
C PHE A 10 18.22 12.18 -0.50
N ILE A 11 18.38 12.38 0.81
CA ILE A 11 17.91 13.61 1.49
C ILE A 11 18.69 14.85 0.98
N ILE A 12 19.99 14.70 0.71
CA ILE A 12 20.83 15.81 0.26
C ILE A 12 20.48 16.24 -1.18
N THR A 13 20.13 15.31 -2.08
CA THR A 13 19.78 15.64 -3.47
C THR A 13 18.45 16.39 -3.62
N ILE A 14 17.51 16.22 -2.69
CA ILE A 14 16.24 16.99 -2.66
C ILE A 14 16.48 18.49 -2.44
N SER A 15 17.63 18.87 -1.89
CA SER A 15 17.93 20.23 -1.47
C SER A 15 18.56 21.11 -2.56
N ILE A 16 19.03 20.56 -3.70
CA ILE A 16 19.99 21.25 -4.59
C ILE A 16 19.40 21.65 -5.97
N PHE A 17 18.09 21.87 -6.10
CA PHE A 17 17.55 22.50 -7.33
C PHE A 17 17.02 23.91 -7.09
N PRO A 18 17.91 24.93 -7.02
CA PRO A 18 17.49 26.32 -6.99
C PRO A 18 17.33 26.80 -8.44
N ARG A 19 16.09 26.92 -8.93
CA ARG A 19 15.74 27.92 -9.96
C ARG A 19 14.25 28.19 -10.04
N GLN A 20 13.94 29.47 -10.21
CA GLN A 20 12.65 30.14 -9.99
C GLN A 20 11.65 29.96 -11.15
N VAL A 21 11.29 28.73 -11.51
CA VAL A 21 10.11 28.51 -12.36
C VAL A 21 8.85 28.74 -11.51
N LYS A 22 8.03 29.75 -11.87
CA LYS A 22 6.72 29.96 -11.24
C LYS A 22 5.82 28.76 -11.52
N ALA A 23 5.32 28.13 -10.46
CA ALA A 23 4.31 27.09 -10.63
C ALA A 23 3.02 27.78 -11.07
N GLN A 24 2.51 27.43 -12.25
CA GLN A 24 1.22 27.95 -12.73
C GLN A 24 0.09 27.50 -11.80
N ASP A 25 -0.85 28.41 -11.54
CA ASP A 25 -2.12 28.12 -10.87
C ASP A 25 -2.98 27.28 -11.81
N ILE A 26 -2.82 25.95 -11.73
CA ILE A 26 -3.58 25.00 -12.55
C ILE A 26 -4.49 24.19 -11.64
N ASN A 27 -5.72 24.03 -12.11
CA ASN A 27 -6.81 23.46 -11.33
C ASN A 27 -6.94 21.95 -11.53
N GLN A 28 -6.48 21.34 -12.64
CA GLN A 28 -6.73 19.92 -12.94
C GLN A 28 -5.57 19.22 -13.65
N GLY A 29 -5.40 17.92 -13.44
CA GLY A 29 -4.39 17.12 -14.13
C GLY A 29 -4.53 15.61 -13.92
N PHE A 30 -3.86 14.86 -14.78
CA PHE A 30 -3.64 13.42 -14.63
C PHE A 30 -2.44 13.15 -13.73
N ARG A 31 -2.55 12.15 -12.88
CA ARG A 31 -1.53 11.69 -11.94
C ARG A 31 -1.19 10.25 -12.26
N ILE A 32 0.08 9.97 -12.51
CA ILE A 32 0.60 8.60 -12.62
C ILE A 32 1.78 8.49 -11.69
N GLY A 33 1.91 7.42 -10.93
CA GLY A 33 3.05 7.28 -10.05
C GLY A 33 3.25 5.91 -9.46
N LEU A 34 4.25 5.87 -8.59
CA LEU A 34 4.73 4.71 -7.89
C LEU A 34 4.86 5.05 -6.42
N LYS A 35 4.14 4.33 -5.55
CA LYS A 35 4.29 4.37 -4.10
C LYS A 35 5.19 3.21 -3.69
N ILE A 36 6.49 3.47 -3.54
CA ILE A 36 7.44 2.43 -3.16
C ILE A 36 7.27 2.14 -1.66
N PRO A 37 7.18 0.87 -1.24
CA PRO A 37 7.28 -0.37 -2.02
C PRO A 37 5.94 -1.11 -2.13
N TYR A 38 4.84 -0.45 -2.48
CA TYR A 38 3.51 -1.05 -2.42
C TYR A 38 2.73 -1.01 -3.75
N THR A 39 2.50 0.17 -4.34
CA THR A 39 1.50 0.32 -5.42
C THR A 39 1.97 1.14 -6.61
N TYR A 40 1.41 0.83 -7.78
CA TYR A 40 1.30 1.76 -8.90
C TYR A 40 -0.01 2.53 -8.79
N ASP A 41 0.02 3.82 -9.11
CA ASP A 41 -1.13 4.72 -8.97
C ASP A 41 -1.42 5.42 -10.32
N VAL A 42 -2.69 5.44 -10.71
CA VAL A 42 -3.19 6.23 -11.84
C VAL A 42 -4.45 6.97 -11.41
N GLY A 43 -4.53 8.28 -11.66
CA GLY A 43 -5.64 9.07 -11.15
C GLY A 43 -5.73 10.49 -11.66
N LEU A 44 -6.61 11.24 -11.00
CA LEU A 44 -6.89 12.63 -11.24
C LEU A 44 -6.48 13.46 -10.04
N PHE A 45 -6.06 14.68 -10.33
CA PHE A 45 -5.68 15.69 -9.36
C PHE A 45 -6.48 16.95 -9.64
N HIS A 46 -7.06 17.54 -8.58
CA HIS A 46 -7.80 18.80 -8.68
C HIS A 46 -7.38 19.78 -7.58
N ARG A 47 -6.81 20.92 -7.98
CA ARG A 47 -6.49 22.04 -7.10
C ARG A 47 -7.63 23.05 -7.17
N PHE A 48 -8.46 23.08 -6.14
CA PHE A 48 -9.59 24.00 -6.04
C PHE A 48 -9.20 25.34 -5.40
N SER A 49 -7.99 25.45 -4.84
CA SER A 49 -7.46 26.74 -4.41
C SER A 49 -5.95 26.81 -4.46
N ASN A 50 -5.47 28.02 -4.27
CA ASN A 50 -4.07 28.35 -4.06
C ASN A 50 -3.38 27.50 -2.98
N ARG A 51 -4.09 26.98 -1.98
CA ARG A 51 -3.47 26.19 -0.90
C ARG A 51 -3.97 24.76 -0.83
N PHE A 52 -5.06 24.42 -1.50
CA PHE A 52 -5.70 23.14 -1.30
C PHE A 52 -5.93 22.41 -2.62
N ALA A 53 -5.71 21.11 -2.60
CA ALA A 53 -6.07 20.21 -3.67
C ALA A 53 -6.56 18.87 -3.13
N ILE A 54 -7.24 18.14 -3.99
CA ILE A 54 -7.61 16.75 -3.79
C ILE A 54 -7.06 15.90 -4.92
N HIS A 55 -6.93 14.60 -4.66
CA HIS A 55 -6.71 13.60 -5.70
C HIS A 55 -7.61 12.40 -5.46
N ILE A 56 -7.85 11.67 -6.55
CA ILE A 56 -8.43 10.33 -6.54
C ILE A 56 -7.59 9.48 -7.49
N SER A 57 -7.16 8.30 -7.04
CA SER A 57 -6.31 7.41 -7.83
C SER A 57 -6.75 5.96 -7.67
N SER A 58 -6.79 5.22 -8.76
CA SER A 58 -6.83 3.78 -8.75
C SER A 58 -5.43 3.25 -8.48
N GLN A 59 -5.34 2.18 -7.70
CA GLN A 59 -4.08 1.60 -7.27
C GLN A 59 -4.01 0.14 -7.64
N PHE A 60 -2.80 -0.31 -7.97
CA PHE A 60 -2.54 -1.69 -8.37
C PHE A 60 -1.29 -2.20 -7.65
N ILE A 61 -1.37 -3.41 -7.09
CA ILE A 61 -0.25 -4.10 -6.42
C ILE A 61 0.15 -5.29 -7.28
N THR A 62 1.45 -5.35 -7.61
CA THR A 62 2.10 -6.45 -8.32
C THR A 62 3.52 -6.64 -7.76
N ILE A 63 4.18 -7.74 -8.13
CA ILE A 63 5.60 -8.02 -7.82
C ILE A 63 6.48 -6.81 -8.24
N PRO A 64 7.46 -6.36 -7.42
CA PRO A 64 8.12 -7.05 -6.30
C PRO A 64 7.76 -6.53 -4.89
N PHE A 65 6.55 -6.00 -4.72
CA PHE A 65 6.16 -5.20 -3.55
C PHE A 65 5.60 -5.99 -2.36
N ASN A 66 5.79 -7.31 -2.36
CA ASN A 66 5.07 -8.23 -1.50
C ASN A 66 5.53 -8.33 -0.05
N ASN A 67 6.84 -8.35 0.21
CA ASN A 67 7.33 -8.76 1.53
C ASN A 67 7.57 -7.57 2.47
N VAL A 68 7.65 -6.36 1.92
CA VAL A 68 8.01 -5.17 2.71
C VAL A 68 6.98 -4.81 3.80
N PRO A 69 5.65 -4.90 3.57
CA PRO A 69 4.67 -4.69 4.65
C PRO A 69 4.95 -5.55 5.89
N ILE A 70 5.44 -6.76 5.68
CA ILE A 70 5.56 -7.83 6.67
C ILE A 70 6.84 -7.65 7.47
N GLU A 71 7.94 -7.31 6.78
CA GLU A 71 9.17 -6.88 7.45
C GLU A 71 8.91 -5.72 8.42
N TYR A 72 8.07 -4.75 8.03
CA TYR A 72 7.68 -3.67 8.95
C TYR A 72 6.83 -4.18 10.11
N MET A 73 5.81 -5.01 9.86
CA MET A 73 4.99 -5.56 10.95
C MET A 73 5.83 -6.33 11.97
N ASN A 74 6.77 -7.14 11.51
CA ASN A 74 7.70 -7.89 12.37
C ASN A 74 8.64 -6.94 13.14
N LEU A 75 9.15 -5.89 12.49
CA LEU A 75 9.92 -4.84 13.15
C LEU A 75 9.13 -4.16 14.28
N TRP A 76 7.80 -4.03 14.13
CA TRP A 76 6.92 -3.48 15.15
C TRP A 76 6.48 -4.49 16.22
N GLY A 77 6.96 -5.74 16.15
CA GLY A 77 6.69 -6.80 17.14
C GLY A 77 5.43 -7.62 16.86
N ALA A 78 5.01 -7.73 15.60
CA ALA A 78 4.01 -8.71 15.20
C ALA A 78 4.55 -10.14 15.35
N ASP A 79 3.65 -11.09 15.63
CA ASP A 79 3.99 -12.51 15.71
C ASP A 79 4.42 -13.03 14.32
N GLU A 80 5.61 -13.63 14.24
CA GLU A 80 6.16 -14.13 12.98
C GLU A 80 5.30 -15.25 12.37
N ASN A 81 4.62 -16.07 13.18
CA ASN A 81 3.75 -17.14 12.69
C ASN A 81 2.46 -16.59 12.09
N ILE A 82 1.87 -15.56 12.72
CA ILE A 82 0.66 -14.91 12.20
C ILE A 82 0.98 -14.11 10.93
N THR A 83 2.12 -13.43 10.92
CA THR A 83 2.57 -12.66 9.75
C THR A 83 3.08 -13.54 8.62
N ALA A 84 3.50 -14.78 8.89
CA ALA A 84 3.80 -15.79 7.88
C ALA A 84 2.61 -16.08 6.96
N ILE A 85 1.38 -15.99 7.48
CA ILE A 85 0.14 -16.08 6.67
C ILE A 85 0.13 -15.01 5.57
N LEU A 86 0.80 -13.88 5.81
CA LEU A 86 0.95 -12.78 4.85
C LEU A 86 2.22 -12.90 4.00
N ASP A 87 3.26 -13.66 4.40
CA ASP A 87 4.66 -13.59 3.89
C ASP A 87 4.83 -13.84 2.39
N ASP A 88 4.03 -14.73 1.82
CA ASP A 88 3.96 -14.86 0.36
C ASP A 88 3.19 -13.71 -0.34
N PRO A 89 3.64 -13.29 -1.54
CA PRO A 89 3.02 -12.23 -2.31
C PRO A 89 1.52 -12.38 -2.45
N PHE A 90 0.81 -11.30 -2.13
CA PHE A 90 -0.46 -11.04 -2.79
C PHE A 90 -0.18 -11.01 -4.29
N MET A 91 -0.74 -11.98 -5.02
CA MET A 91 -0.50 -12.12 -6.46
C MET A 91 -1.00 -10.90 -7.22
N ILE A 92 -2.11 -10.33 -6.75
CA ILE A 92 -2.74 -9.15 -7.32
C ILE A 92 -3.48 -8.39 -6.23
N GLY A 93 -3.45 -7.07 -6.35
CA GLY A 93 -4.26 -6.17 -5.54
C GLY A 93 -4.76 -4.99 -6.35
N ALA A 94 -5.95 -4.51 -6.01
CA ALA A 94 -6.52 -3.31 -6.61
C ALA A 94 -7.24 -2.47 -5.56
N GLY A 95 -7.19 -1.16 -5.71
CA GLY A 95 -7.70 -0.24 -4.71
C GLY A 95 -7.98 1.16 -5.22
N VAL A 96 -8.44 2.00 -4.31
CA VAL A 96 -8.71 3.42 -4.55
C VAL A 96 -8.08 4.23 -3.42
N ASP A 97 -7.41 5.32 -3.79
CA ASP A 97 -6.78 6.27 -2.88
C ASP A 97 -7.35 7.66 -3.12
N VAL A 98 -7.88 8.27 -2.07
CA VAL A 98 -8.40 9.63 -2.07
C VAL A 98 -7.59 10.43 -1.07
N GLY A 99 -7.10 11.61 -1.46
CA GLY A 99 -6.35 12.44 -0.53
C GLY A 99 -6.51 13.92 -0.74
N ALA A 100 -6.11 14.66 0.29
CA ALA A 100 -6.15 16.11 0.37
C ALA A 100 -4.74 16.64 0.63
N HIS A 101 -4.43 17.75 -0.03
CA HIS A 101 -3.13 18.42 0.01
C HIS A 101 -3.27 19.84 0.52
N TYR A 102 -2.34 20.27 1.36
CA TYR A 102 -2.11 21.64 1.77
C TYR A 102 -0.74 22.13 1.28
N TYR A 103 -0.73 23.12 0.39
CA TYR A 103 0.46 23.69 -0.22
C TYR A 103 0.96 24.91 0.55
N PHE A 104 2.27 24.98 0.81
CA PHE A 104 2.93 26.06 1.54
C PHE A 104 4.34 26.36 1.01
N GLY A 105 4.92 27.44 1.52
CA GLY A 105 6.18 28.02 1.06
C GLY A 105 5.96 29.30 0.24
N THR A 106 6.89 30.24 0.40
CA THR A 106 6.87 31.55 -0.28
C THR A 106 7.10 31.42 -1.79
N ASP A 107 7.89 30.42 -2.21
CA ASP A 107 8.28 30.21 -3.59
C ASP A 107 7.32 29.26 -4.32
N ASN A 108 6.21 29.82 -4.82
CA ASN A 108 5.22 29.10 -5.63
C ASN A 108 4.60 27.86 -4.95
N ARG A 109 4.67 27.80 -3.62
CA ARG A 109 4.11 26.74 -2.80
C ARG A 109 4.54 25.33 -3.25
N ARG A 110 5.85 25.19 -3.47
CA ARG A 110 6.48 23.93 -3.93
C ARG A 110 6.47 22.80 -2.90
N TYR A 111 6.16 23.10 -1.64
CA TYR A 111 6.06 22.10 -0.59
C TYR A 111 4.59 21.88 -0.24
N TYR A 112 4.26 20.66 0.15
CA TYR A 112 2.92 20.33 0.61
C TYR A 112 2.95 19.23 1.64
N GLY A 113 1.91 19.20 2.46
CA GLY A 113 1.59 18.10 3.36
C GLY A 113 0.15 17.70 3.12
N GLY A 114 -0.22 16.50 3.51
CA GLY A 114 -1.56 16.01 3.25
C GLY A 114 -1.91 14.75 4.01
N MET A 115 -3.14 14.31 3.77
CA MET A 115 -3.67 13.07 4.29
C MET A 115 -4.40 12.32 3.18
N SER A 116 -4.45 10.99 3.30
CA SER A 116 -5.15 10.13 2.35
C SER A 116 -5.91 9.02 3.06
N ILE A 117 -6.96 8.55 2.41
CA ILE A 117 -7.68 7.33 2.75
C ILE A 117 -7.53 6.40 1.56
N GLN A 118 -6.99 5.23 1.82
CA GLN A 118 -6.77 4.19 0.81
C GLN A 118 -7.62 2.98 1.18
N TRP A 119 -8.39 2.48 0.23
CA TRP A 119 -9.02 1.17 0.29
C TRP A 119 -8.32 0.22 -0.68
N MET A 120 -8.05 -1.00 -0.27
CA MET A 120 -7.39 -2.02 -1.09
C MET A 120 -8.07 -3.37 -0.89
N ASN A 121 -8.30 -4.07 -2.00
CA ASN A 121 -8.60 -5.50 -2.03
C ASN A 121 -7.37 -6.26 -2.53
N LEU A 122 -6.99 -7.29 -1.80
CA LEU A 122 -5.83 -8.14 -2.06
C LEU A 122 -6.26 -9.61 -2.12
N LEU A 123 -5.70 -10.33 -3.09
CA LEU A 123 -5.92 -11.76 -3.26
C LEU A 123 -4.59 -12.51 -3.15
N LYS A 124 -4.54 -13.45 -2.21
CA LYS A 124 -3.47 -14.42 -2.06
C LYS A 124 -4.06 -15.81 -2.30
N LYS A 125 -3.41 -16.58 -3.17
CA LYS A 125 -3.78 -17.96 -3.47
C LYS A 125 -2.63 -18.87 -3.08
N ASP A 126 -2.91 -20.16 -3.09
CA ASP A 126 -1.90 -21.21 -2.97
C ASP A 126 -1.14 -21.10 -1.64
N ILE A 127 -1.84 -20.80 -0.55
CA ILE A 127 -1.27 -20.84 0.80
C ILE A 127 -1.12 -22.31 1.22
N ASP A 128 0.05 -22.67 1.72
CA ASP A 128 0.31 -24.02 2.24
C ASP A 128 -0.39 -24.23 3.60
N ASP A 129 -0.99 -25.40 3.78
CA ASP A 129 -1.66 -25.78 5.04
C ASP A 129 -0.72 -25.65 6.25
N GLU A 130 0.57 -25.93 6.06
CA GLU A 130 1.60 -25.82 7.09
C GLU A 130 1.70 -24.39 7.67
N VAL A 131 1.49 -23.36 6.85
CA VAL A 131 1.51 -21.96 7.33
C VAL A 131 0.38 -21.72 8.33
N ILE A 132 -0.81 -22.25 8.05
CA ILE A 132 -1.97 -22.14 8.94
C ILE A 132 -1.81 -23.03 10.18
N ASN A 133 -1.29 -24.25 10.01
CA ASN A 133 -1.00 -25.17 11.11
C ASN A 133 -0.03 -24.54 12.11
N ASN A 134 1.05 -23.94 11.62
CA ASN A 134 2.06 -23.29 12.45
C ASN A 134 1.52 -22.01 13.12
N ALA A 135 0.70 -21.23 12.40
CA ALA A 135 0.12 -20.00 12.93
C ALA A 135 -0.86 -20.23 14.09
N PHE A 136 -1.66 -21.29 14.04
CA PHE A 136 -2.74 -21.52 15.03
C PHE A 136 -2.54 -22.78 15.88
N GLY A 137 -1.46 -23.53 15.69
CA GLY A 137 -1.22 -24.81 16.38
C GLY A 137 -2.28 -25.86 16.05
N VAL A 138 -2.81 -25.86 14.82
CA VAL A 138 -3.83 -26.79 14.35
C VAL A 138 -3.23 -27.82 13.40
N ASP A 139 -3.96 -28.92 13.17
CA ASP A 139 -3.65 -29.88 12.11
C ASP A 139 -4.81 -29.94 11.13
N LEU A 140 -4.72 -29.19 10.03
CA LEU A 140 -5.71 -29.19 8.95
C LEU A 140 -5.84 -30.55 8.23
N SER A 141 -4.92 -31.50 8.46
CA SER A 141 -5.02 -32.85 7.92
C SER A 141 -5.87 -33.80 8.79
N SER A 142 -6.12 -33.41 10.04
CA SER A 142 -6.87 -34.21 11.03
C SER A 142 -8.36 -34.37 10.69
N SER A 143 -9.03 -35.25 11.43
CA SER A 143 -10.49 -35.47 11.33
C SER A 143 -11.33 -34.25 11.68
N ASP A 144 -10.76 -33.27 12.38
CA ASP A 144 -11.46 -32.04 12.79
C ASP A 144 -11.70 -31.10 11.60
N TYR A 145 -10.98 -31.31 10.49
CA TYR A 145 -11.09 -30.55 9.23
C TYR A 145 -11.39 -31.49 8.05
N PRO A 146 -12.62 -32.03 7.98
CA PRO A 146 -12.98 -33.01 6.97
C PRO A 146 -12.90 -32.44 5.56
N LEU A 147 -12.63 -33.33 4.59
CA LEU A 147 -12.62 -32.98 3.18
C LEU A 147 -14.00 -32.46 2.73
N GLY A 148 -13.98 -31.42 1.91
CA GLY A 148 -15.12 -30.83 1.25
C GLY A 148 -15.62 -31.68 0.06
N PRO A 149 -16.83 -31.39 -0.43
CA PRO A 149 -17.50 -32.17 -1.47
C PRO A 149 -16.79 -32.07 -2.83
N ILE A 150 -16.00 -31.01 -3.04
CA ILE A 150 -15.20 -30.77 -4.24
C ILE A 150 -13.74 -31.08 -3.92
N SER A 151 -13.47 -32.33 -3.56
CA SER A 151 -12.09 -32.80 -3.37
C SER A 151 -11.40 -32.86 -4.74
N LYS A 152 -10.74 -31.77 -5.19
CA LYS A 152 -9.84 -31.83 -6.35
C LYS A 152 -8.62 -32.64 -5.91
N PRO A 153 -8.39 -33.87 -6.42
CA PRO A 153 -7.38 -34.80 -5.89
C PRO A 153 -5.92 -34.34 -6.04
N GLN A 154 -5.67 -33.17 -6.61
CA GLN A 154 -4.36 -32.66 -6.99
C GLN A 154 -4.04 -31.26 -6.43
N SER A 155 -4.89 -30.68 -5.58
CA SER A 155 -4.61 -29.35 -5.04
C SER A 155 -3.65 -29.45 -3.84
N THR A 156 -2.35 -29.24 -4.10
CA THR A 156 -1.30 -29.23 -3.07
C THR A 156 -1.19 -27.90 -2.34
N LYS A 157 -1.77 -26.83 -2.89
CA LYS A 157 -1.83 -25.47 -2.31
C LYS A 157 -3.22 -24.87 -2.49
N PRO A 158 -4.17 -25.17 -1.61
CA PRO A 158 -5.59 -24.93 -1.89
C PRO A 158 -6.17 -23.70 -1.18
N LEU A 159 -5.45 -23.11 -0.24
CA LEU A 159 -5.98 -22.06 0.60
C LEU A 159 -5.87 -20.71 -0.09
N THR A 160 -6.98 -19.98 -0.10
CA THR A 160 -7.08 -18.64 -0.67
C THR A 160 -7.43 -17.65 0.42
N LEU A 161 -6.68 -16.57 0.53
CA LEU A 161 -6.95 -15.46 1.45
C LEU A 161 -7.34 -14.22 0.66
N ASN A 162 -8.58 -13.78 0.84
CA ASN A 162 -9.04 -12.48 0.36
C ASN A 162 -8.94 -11.47 1.51
N THR A 163 -8.19 -10.41 1.31
CA THR A 163 -7.95 -9.37 2.33
C THR A 163 -8.44 -8.03 1.82
N ASN A 164 -9.24 -7.34 2.62
CA ASN A 164 -9.62 -5.95 2.41
C ASN A 164 -9.04 -5.13 3.54
N TYR A 165 -8.48 -3.96 3.25
CA TYR A 165 -8.11 -3.01 4.29
C TYR A 165 -8.35 -1.57 3.88
N VAL A 166 -8.52 -0.73 4.90
CA VAL A 166 -8.54 0.72 4.79
C VAL A 166 -7.34 1.27 5.57
N ASN A 167 -6.56 2.07 4.87
CA ASN A 167 -5.41 2.79 5.41
C ASN A 167 -5.74 4.27 5.53
N LEU A 168 -5.30 4.87 6.64
CA LEU A 168 -5.22 6.31 6.81
C LEU A 168 -3.75 6.72 6.67
N GLY A 169 -3.47 7.60 5.72
CA GLY A 169 -2.13 8.07 5.40
C GLY A 169 -1.92 9.53 5.75
N VAL A 170 -0.69 9.87 6.14
CA VAL A 170 -0.18 11.25 6.12
C VAL A 170 1.07 11.30 5.26
N PHE A 171 1.25 12.40 4.52
CA PHE A 171 2.39 12.55 3.63
C PHE A 171 2.89 13.99 3.58
N PHE A 172 4.17 14.13 3.24
CA PHE A 172 4.83 15.39 2.97
C PHE A 172 5.57 15.27 1.65
N GLY A 173 5.48 16.29 0.80
CA GLY A 173 6.09 16.24 -0.51
C GLY A 173 6.58 17.57 -1.04
N LYS A 174 7.31 17.45 -2.15
CA LYS A 174 7.89 18.55 -2.92
C LYS A 174 7.52 18.41 -4.39
N ILE A 175 7.21 19.55 -5.01
CA ILE A 175 6.97 19.70 -6.45
C ILE A 175 8.28 20.07 -7.13
N ILE A 176 8.62 19.32 -8.18
CA ILE A 176 9.74 19.54 -9.07
C ILE A 176 9.17 19.88 -10.46
N PRO A 177 9.07 21.17 -10.83
CA PRO A 177 8.57 21.56 -12.14
C PRO A 177 9.53 21.07 -13.24
N LEU A 178 8.99 20.61 -14.38
CA LEU A 178 9.81 20.23 -15.52
C LEU A 178 10.14 21.47 -16.37
N TYR A 179 11.43 21.76 -16.54
CA TYR A 179 11.90 22.99 -17.19
C TYR A 179 11.33 23.20 -18.60
N ASN A 180 11.20 22.14 -19.39
CA ASN A 180 10.79 22.23 -20.79
C ASN A 180 9.29 22.03 -21.01
N ASN A 181 8.50 21.78 -19.95
CA ASN A 181 7.07 21.55 -20.07
C ASN A 181 6.33 22.13 -18.84
N PRO A 182 5.72 23.33 -18.95
CA PRO A 182 4.98 23.93 -17.84
C PRO A 182 3.74 23.11 -17.42
N ASN A 183 3.24 22.26 -18.32
CA ASN A 183 2.12 21.35 -18.06
C ASN A 183 2.57 20.03 -17.45
N ALA A 184 3.82 19.89 -17.03
CA ALA A 184 4.30 18.67 -16.41
C ALA A 184 5.13 18.97 -15.15
N GLU A 185 4.92 18.17 -14.12
CA GLU A 185 5.70 18.23 -12.88
C GLU A 185 5.94 16.83 -12.34
N LEU A 186 7.06 16.69 -11.64
CA LEU A 186 7.34 15.55 -10.80
C LEU A 186 7.01 15.91 -9.35
N ARG A 187 6.48 14.94 -8.62
CA ARG A 187 6.20 15.04 -7.19
C ARG A 187 6.92 13.93 -6.48
N LEU A 188 7.66 14.33 -5.45
CA LEU A 188 8.27 13.40 -4.51
C LEU A 188 7.54 13.54 -3.19
N GLU A 189 7.04 12.45 -2.64
CA GLU A 189 6.41 12.40 -1.32
C GLU A 189 7.10 11.36 -0.44
N ILE A 190 7.18 11.66 0.85
CA ILE A 190 7.38 10.69 1.90
C ILE A 190 6.07 10.59 2.67
N GLY A 191 5.68 9.38 3.05
CA GLY A 191 4.43 9.15 3.74
C GLY A 191 4.50 7.99 4.71
N ILE A 192 3.50 7.93 5.57
CA ILE A 192 3.25 6.78 6.43
C ILE A 192 1.75 6.51 6.43
N ASN A 193 1.39 5.24 6.24
CA ASN A 193 0.01 4.78 6.22
C ASN A 193 -0.22 3.84 7.40
N LYS A 194 -1.38 3.95 8.02
CA LYS A 194 -1.82 3.09 9.11
C LYS A 194 -3.08 2.35 8.71
N VAL A 195 -3.07 1.03 8.80
CA VAL A 195 -4.30 0.22 8.74
C VAL A 195 -5.22 0.61 9.89
N ILE A 196 -6.40 1.13 9.56
CA ILE A 196 -7.45 1.47 10.53
C ILE A 196 -8.58 0.44 10.54
N TYR A 197 -8.73 -0.29 9.44
CA TYR A 197 -9.72 -1.35 9.27
C TYR A 197 -9.16 -2.43 8.36
N SER A 198 -9.42 -3.69 8.69
CA SER A 198 -9.19 -4.80 7.77
C SER A 198 -10.22 -5.90 7.98
N HIS A 199 -10.43 -6.69 6.92
CA HIS A 199 -11.28 -7.86 6.91
C HIS A 199 -10.62 -8.94 6.05
N HIS A 200 -10.58 -10.15 6.56
CA HIS A 200 -9.85 -11.26 5.96
C HIS A 200 -10.79 -12.46 5.82
N ASN A 201 -10.74 -13.12 4.68
CA ASN A 201 -11.55 -14.30 4.40
C ASN A 201 -10.64 -15.42 3.88
N LEU A 202 -10.33 -16.36 4.78
CA LEU A 202 -9.60 -17.57 4.45
C LEU A 202 -10.59 -18.63 3.94
N GLN A 203 -10.32 -19.12 2.73
CA GLN A 203 -11.17 -20.06 2.01
C GLN A 203 -10.38 -21.30 1.60
N SER A 204 -11.11 -22.41 1.48
CA SER A 204 -10.60 -23.70 1.05
C SER A 204 -11.57 -24.31 0.05
N ASP A 205 -11.06 -24.76 -1.09
CA ASP A 205 -11.86 -25.44 -2.11
C ASP A 205 -12.08 -26.95 -1.81
N TYR A 206 -11.40 -27.49 -0.80
CA TYR A 206 -11.22 -28.95 -0.60
C TYR A 206 -11.42 -29.42 0.84
N ARG A 207 -11.52 -28.51 1.84
CA ARG A 207 -11.74 -28.83 3.26
C ARG A 207 -12.68 -27.83 3.91
N TYR A 208 -13.42 -28.30 4.92
CA TYR A 208 -14.19 -27.43 5.80
C TYR A 208 -13.27 -26.81 6.85
N ILE A 209 -12.98 -25.52 6.72
CA ILE A 209 -12.02 -24.79 7.59
C ILE A 209 -12.65 -23.67 8.41
N THR A 210 -13.98 -23.63 8.51
CA THR A 210 -14.74 -22.53 9.15
C THR A 210 -14.18 -22.08 10.51
N PRO A 211 -13.84 -22.99 11.46
CA PRO A 211 -13.31 -22.57 12.77
C PRO A 211 -11.99 -21.78 12.66
N VAL A 212 -11.11 -22.22 11.76
CA VAL A 212 -9.81 -21.57 11.53
C VAL A 212 -9.98 -20.29 10.72
N THR A 213 -10.96 -20.22 9.82
CA THR A 213 -11.28 -18.99 9.07
C THR A 213 -11.65 -17.83 10.01
N GLU A 214 -12.52 -18.07 11.00
CA GLU A 214 -12.93 -17.04 11.96
C GLU A 214 -11.77 -16.57 12.85
N THR A 215 -10.96 -17.52 13.30
CA THR A 215 -9.75 -17.25 14.09
C THR A 215 -8.74 -16.45 13.27
N THR A 216 -8.50 -16.87 12.02
CA THR A 216 -7.62 -16.18 11.07
C THR A 216 -8.07 -14.75 10.83
N ASN A 217 -9.37 -14.53 10.61
CA ASN A 217 -9.90 -13.19 10.41
C ASN A 217 -9.65 -12.28 11.61
N THR A 218 -9.93 -12.79 12.81
CA THR A 218 -9.77 -12.02 14.06
C THR A 218 -8.31 -11.68 14.32
N GLU A 219 -7.43 -12.68 14.28
CA GLU A 219 -6.00 -12.51 14.57
C GLU A 219 -5.30 -11.61 13.56
N LEU A 220 -5.59 -11.78 12.26
CA LEU A 220 -5.04 -10.89 11.23
C LEU A 220 -5.59 -9.47 11.37
N GLN A 221 -6.87 -9.31 11.70
CA GLN A 221 -7.46 -7.99 11.92
C GLN A 221 -6.80 -7.25 13.08
N GLU A 222 -6.61 -7.92 14.21
CA GLU A 222 -5.93 -7.36 15.37
C GLU A 222 -4.47 -7.03 15.07
N THR A 223 -3.75 -7.96 14.43
CA THR A 223 -2.35 -7.80 14.04
C THR A 223 -2.17 -6.63 13.07
N MET A 224 -2.98 -6.55 12.02
CA MET A 224 -2.94 -5.45 11.05
C MET A 224 -3.29 -4.11 11.69
N LYS A 225 -4.33 -4.06 12.52
CA LYS A 225 -4.72 -2.85 13.23
C LYS A 225 -3.66 -2.39 14.23
N LYS A 226 -2.93 -3.30 14.87
CA LYS A 226 -1.88 -2.97 15.84
C LYS A 226 -0.57 -2.59 15.13
N TYR A 227 -0.10 -3.42 14.20
CA TYR A 227 1.26 -3.34 13.64
C TYR A 227 1.33 -2.89 12.18
N GLY A 228 0.22 -2.79 11.46
CA GLY A 228 0.14 -2.37 10.05
C GLY A 228 0.46 -0.89 9.85
N TRP A 229 1.74 -0.53 9.95
CA TRP A 229 2.30 0.79 9.67
C TRP A 229 3.23 0.71 8.45
N PHE A 230 2.89 1.42 7.39
CA PHE A 230 3.51 1.29 6.08
C PHE A 230 4.13 2.61 5.63
N PRO A 231 5.45 2.82 5.86
CA PRO A 231 6.15 3.98 5.32
C PRO A 231 6.29 3.86 3.80
N THR A 232 6.21 4.99 3.11
CA THR A 232 6.22 5.08 1.65
C THR A 232 7.12 6.18 1.14
N ILE A 233 7.77 5.95 0.00
CA ILE A 233 8.36 6.99 -0.84
C ILE A 233 7.61 6.98 -2.16
N ASN A 234 6.95 8.08 -2.49
CA ASN A 234 6.10 8.16 -3.66
C ASN A 234 6.71 9.07 -4.72
N PHE A 235 6.65 8.62 -5.97
CA PHE A 235 7.04 9.38 -7.14
C PHE A 235 5.82 9.52 -8.04
N TYR A 236 5.38 10.74 -8.32
CA TYR A 236 4.31 10.99 -9.28
C TYR A 236 4.77 11.90 -10.39
N PHE A 237 4.35 11.55 -11.59
CA PHE A 237 4.28 12.44 -12.72
C PHE A 237 2.86 13.01 -12.80
N ILE A 238 2.75 14.34 -12.83
CA ILE A 238 1.49 15.03 -13.03
C ILE A 238 1.52 15.71 -14.40
N HIS A 239 0.58 15.34 -15.27
CA HIS A 239 0.31 16.06 -16.51
C HIS A 239 -0.90 16.98 -16.30
N LYS A 240 -0.68 18.28 -16.41
CA LYS A 240 -1.66 19.31 -16.14
C LYS A 240 -2.48 19.59 -17.39
N LEU A 241 -3.79 19.71 -17.21
CA LEU A 241 -4.70 20.07 -18.28
C LEU A 241 -4.67 21.59 -18.47
N LYS A 242 -4.60 22.04 -19.72
CA LYS A 242 -4.80 23.46 -20.04
C LYS A 242 -6.27 23.79 -19.82
N ASN A 243 -6.53 24.82 -19.03
CA ASN A 243 -7.83 25.50 -19.05
C ASN A 243 -7.99 26.28 -20.35
#